data_AF-A0A2D7ASZ6-F1
#
_entry.id   AF-A0A2D7ASZ6-F1
#
_cell.length_a   1.000
_cell.length_b   1.000
_cell.length_c   1.000
_cell.angle_alpha   90.00
_cell.angle_beta   90.00
_cell.angle_gamma   90.00
#
_symmetry.space_group_name_H-M   'P 1'
#
loop_
_entity.id
_entity.type
_entity.pdbx_description
1 polymer ?
#
loop_
_entity_poly.entity_id
_entity_poly.type
_entity_poly.pdbx_seq_one_letter_code
_entity_poly.pdbx_strand_id
1 'polypeptide(L)'
;MKTIPTYTKSWTEIEWMLAEAQEQVLEQRAKFKHRKRIRDKEGCRRAAAKFSRAKGMVDVLTWVIGGKNAPDPMAGFEEVGESQFLGDRFRSYMNRI
;
A
#
# COMPACT_ATOMS: atom_id res chain seq x y z
N MET A 1 4.84 -22.84 16.18
CA MET A 1 4.15 -23.42 15.01
C MET A 1 4.70 -22.76 13.75
N LYS A 2 5.18 -23.51 12.76
CA LYS A 2 5.56 -22.93 11.46
C LYS A 2 4.29 -22.47 10.75
N THR A 3 4.16 -21.18 10.49
CA THR A 3 3.09 -20.64 9.66
C THR A 3 3.37 -21.04 8.22
N ILE A 4 2.57 -21.98 7.70
CA ILE A 4 2.58 -22.29 6.27
C ILE A 4 1.88 -21.11 5.58
N PRO A 5 2.50 -20.48 4.56
CA PRO A 5 1.81 -19.44 3.82
C PRO A 5 0.55 -20.02 3.18
N THR A 6 -0.61 -19.49 3.54
CA THR A 6 -1.90 -19.89 2.94
C THR A 6 -2.01 -19.44 1.49
N TYR A 7 -1.15 -18.53 1.06
CA TYR A 7 -1.19 -17.93 -0.27
C TYR A 7 -0.40 -18.77 -1.27
N THR A 8 -1.13 -19.52 -2.10
CA THR A 8 -0.58 -20.41 -3.14
C THR A 8 -0.81 -19.86 -4.55
N LYS A 9 -0.80 -18.53 -4.72
CA LYS A 9 -1.00 -17.92 -6.04
C LYS A 9 0.26 -18.05 -6.89
N SER A 10 0.06 -18.46 -8.14
CA SER A 10 1.09 -18.44 -9.16
C SER A 10 1.44 -17.00 -9.56
N TRP A 11 2.64 -16.81 -10.12
CA TRP A 11 3.06 -15.51 -10.68
C TRP A 11 2.06 -14.98 -11.71
N THR A 12 1.55 -15.84 -12.60
CA THR A 12 0.52 -15.47 -13.57
C THR A 12 -0.73 -14.93 -12.88
N GLU A 13 -1.23 -15.58 -11.83
CA GLU A 13 -2.39 -15.07 -11.08
C GLU A 13 -2.12 -13.70 -10.45
N ILE A 14 -0.90 -13.45 -9.94
CA ILE A 14 -0.51 -12.15 -9.37
C ILE A 14 -0.49 -11.06 -10.47
N GLU A 15 -0.01 -11.38 -11.67
CA GLU A 15 -0.05 -10.47 -12.82
C GLU A 15 -1.48 -10.17 -13.27
N TRP A 16 -2.37 -11.17 -13.27
CA TRP A 16 -3.80 -10.98 -13.54
C TRP A 16 -4.45 -10.08 -12.50
N MET A 17 -4.15 -10.29 -11.22
CA MET A 17 -4.63 -9.42 -10.13
C MET A 17 -4.12 -7.99 -10.29
N LEU A 18 -2.89 -7.80 -10.77
CA LEU A 18 -2.35 -6.46 -11.05
C LEU A 18 -3.14 -5.78 -12.18
N ALA A 19 -3.40 -6.50 -13.28
CA ALA A 19 -4.18 -5.99 -14.39
C ALA A 19 -5.60 -5.58 -13.94
N GLU A 20 -6.26 -6.42 -13.15
CA GLU A 20 -7.59 -6.11 -12.59
C GLU A 20 -7.55 -4.88 -11.68
N ALA A 21 -6.54 -4.77 -10.81
CA ALA A 21 -6.39 -3.61 -9.93
C ALA A 21 -6.17 -2.31 -10.73
N GLN A 22 -5.39 -2.36 -11.82
CA GLN A 22 -5.18 -1.23 -12.72
C GLN A 22 -6.48 -0.81 -13.43
N GLU A 23 -7.27 -1.78 -13.89
CA GLU A 23 -8.59 -1.52 -14.48
C GLU A 23 -9.52 -0.84 -13.48
N GLN A 24 -9.57 -1.34 -12.24
CA GLN A 24 -10.37 -0.74 -11.16
C GLN A 24 -9.96 0.72 -10.88
N VAL A 25 -8.66 1.03 -10.90
CA VAL A 25 -8.18 2.42 -10.76
C VAL A 25 -8.75 3.32 -11.86
N LEU A 26 -8.72 2.87 -13.12
CA LEU A 26 -9.25 3.62 -14.25
C LEU A 26 -10.77 3.78 -14.16
N GLU A 27 -11.47 2.70 -13.81
CA GLU A 27 -12.93 2.68 -13.68
C GLU A 27 -13.41 3.63 -12.57
N GLN A 28 -12.79 3.59 -11.38
CA GLN A 28 -13.16 4.48 -10.30
C GLN A 28 -12.82 5.94 -10.61
N ARG A 29 -11.73 6.20 -11.35
CA ARG A 29 -11.41 7.55 -11.84
C ARG A 29 -12.49 8.07 -12.80
N ALA A 30 -12.98 7.23 -13.71
CA ALA A 30 -14.07 7.57 -14.62
C ALA A 30 -15.38 7.83 -13.85
N LYS A 31 -15.75 6.95 -12.92
CA LYS A 31 -16.92 7.10 -12.04
C LYS A 31 -16.85 8.38 -11.22
N PHE A 32 -15.69 8.73 -10.67
CA PHE A 32 -15.48 9.98 -9.95
C PHE A 32 -15.73 11.20 -10.85
N LYS A 33 -15.13 11.23 -12.05
CA LYS A 33 -15.32 12.34 -13.01
C LYS A 33 -16.78 12.52 -13.39
N HIS A 34 -17.49 11.42 -13.67
CA HIS A 34 -18.91 11.44 -13.98
C HIS A 34 -19.74 11.99 -12.80
N ARG A 35 -19.51 11.47 -11.60
CA ARG A 35 -20.22 11.89 -10.36
C ARG A 35 -19.97 13.35 -10.01
N LYS A 36 -18.74 13.84 -10.26
CA LYS A 36 -18.40 15.25 -10.11
C LYS A 36 -19.20 16.13 -11.08
N ARG A 37 -19.42 15.68 -12.32
CA ARG A 37 -20.21 16.41 -13.33
C ARG A 37 -21.68 16.52 -12.93
N ILE A 38 -22.27 15.46 -12.38
CA ILE A 38 -23.66 15.45 -11.91
C ILE A 38 -23.82 16.02 -10.48
N ARG A 39 -22.74 16.56 -9.89
CA ARG A 39 -22.70 17.13 -8.52
C ARG A 39 -23.10 16.15 -7.40
N ASP A 40 -22.94 14.84 -7.62
CA ASP A 40 -23.13 13.81 -6.61
C ASP A 40 -21.90 13.72 -5.68
N LYS A 41 -21.93 14.48 -4.58
CA LYS A 41 -20.85 14.52 -3.59
C LYS A 41 -20.61 13.17 -2.93
N GLU A 42 -21.68 12.44 -2.61
CA GLU A 42 -21.58 11.18 -1.89
C GLU A 42 -21.01 10.08 -2.80
N GLY A 43 -21.47 10.03 -4.05
CA GLY A 43 -20.85 9.18 -5.05
C GLY A 43 -19.38 9.51 -5.31
N CYS A 44 -18.99 10.79 -5.28
CA CYS A 44 -17.58 11.18 -5.38
C CYS A 44 -16.76 10.59 -4.22
N ARG A 45 -17.24 10.70 -2.97
CA ARG A 45 -16.56 10.11 -1.80
C ARG A 45 -16.38 8.61 -1.95
N ARG A 46 -17.45 7.89 -2.33
CA ARG A 46 -17.38 6.44 -2.55
C ARG A 46 -16.41 6.05 -3.67
N ALA A 47 -16.40 6.80 -4.78
CA ALA A 47 -15.47 6.53 -5.88
C ALA A 47 -14.02 6.80 -5.47
N ALA A 48 -13.75 7.87 -4.71
CA ALA A 48 -12.42 8.19 -4.21
C ALA A 48 -11.88 7.12 -3.24
N ALA A 49 -12.72 6.62 -2.32
CA ALA A 49 -12.34 5.54 -1.42
C ALA A 49 -11.98 4.25 -2.17
N LYS A 50 -12.81 3.86 -3.16
CA LYS A 50 -12.53 2.69 -3.99
C LYS A 50 -11.28 2.88 -4.85
N PHE A 51 -11.06 4.07 -5.40
CA PHE A 51 -9.85 4.42 -6.12
C PHE A 51 -8.61 4.25 -5.24
N SER A 52 -8.62 4.79 -4.01
CA SER A 52 -7.49 4.68 -3.08
C SER A 52 -7.17 3.21 -2.75
N ARG A 53 -8.20 2.38 -2.55
CA ARG A 53 -8.03 0.95 -2.31
C ARG A 53 -7.42 0.24 -3.52
N ALA A 54 -7.95 0.48 -4.73
CA ALA A 54 -7.43 -0.12 -5.95
C ALA A 54 -5.97 0.30 -6.22
N LYS A 55 -5.66 1.59 -6.01
CA LYS A 55 -4.30 2.11 -6.14
C LYS A 55 -3.34 1.40 -5.16
N GLY A 56 -3.71 1.26 -3.89
CA GLY A 56 -2.89 0.54 -2.91
C GLY A 56 -2.62 -0.92 -3.32
N MET A 57 -3.58 -1.59 -3.96
CA MET A 57 -3.34 -2.94 -4.50
C MET A 57 -2.38 -2.93 -5.69
N VAL A 58 -2.50 -1.96 -6.60
CA VAL A 58 -1.55 -1.78 -7.72
C VAL A 58 -0.13 -1.57 -7.17
N ASP A 59 0.03 -0.71 -6.18
CA ASP A 59 1.34 -0.41 -5.58
C ASP A 59 1.97 -1.67 -4.97
N VAL A 60 1.20 -2.43 -4.17
CA VAL A 60 1.67 -3.70 -3.55
C VAL A 60 2.00 -4.76 -4.61
N LEU A 61 1.13 -4.99 -5.59
CA LEU A 61 1.35 -6.03 -6.61
C LEU A 61 2.51 -5.68 -7.55
N THR A 62 2.66 -4.40 -7.90
CA THR A 62 3.81 -3.90 -8.67
C THR A 62 5.12 -4.13 -7.90
N TRP A 63 5.10 -3.93 -6.59
CA TRP A 63 6.23 -4.23 -5.73
C TRP A 63 6.54 -5.73 -5.67
N VAL A 64 5.54 -6.60 -5.47
CA VAL A 64 5.72 -8.07 -5.43
C VAL A 64 6.35 -8.60 -6.72
N ILE A 65 5.95 -8.05 -7.88
CA ILE A 65 6.49 -8.45 -9.19
C ILE A 65 7.89 -7.86 -9.45
N GLY A 66 8.30 -6.82 -8.71
CA GLY A 66 9.56 -6.11 -8.95
C GLY A 66 9.51 -5.20 -10.17
N GLY A 67 8.35 -4.61 -10.47
CA GLY A 67 8.20 -3.69 -11.61
C GLY A 67 9.11 -2.46 -11.50
N LYS A 68 9.58 -1.93 -12.65
CA LYS A 68 10.52 -0.78 -12.72
C LYS A 68 10.05 0.49 -11.99
N ASN A 69 8.76 0.62 -11.71
CA ASN A 69 8.16 1.76 -11.00
C ASN A 69 7.59 1.38 -9.62
N ALA A 70 7.98 0.22 -9.07
CA ALA A 70 7.55 -0.21 -7.76
C ALA A 70 8.03 0.82 -6.72
N PRO A 71 7.11 1.42 -5.92
CA PRO A 71 7.54 2.20 -4.78
C PRO A 71 8.26 1.28 -3.80
N ASP A 72 9.38 1.74 -3.25
CA ASP A 72 10.03 1.05 -2.14
C ASP A 72 9.08 1.12 -0.92
N PRO A 73 8.62 -0.01 -0.36
CA PRO A 73 7.73 -0.03 0.79
C PRO A 73 8.39 0.52 2.07
N MET A 74 9.72 0.61 2.08
CA MET A 74 10.49 1.25 3.14
C MET A 74 10.76 2.74 2.88
N ALA A 75 10.33 3.29 1.73
CA ALA A 75 10.48 4.71 1.44
C ALA A 75 9.73 5.54 2.48
N GLY A 76 10.46 6.37 3.24
CA GLY A 76 9.92 7.22 4.30
C GLY A 76 10.00 6.62 5.70
N PHE A 77 10.50 5.39 5.86
CA PHE A 77 11.08 4.97 7.12
C PHE A 77 12.47 5.59 7.19
N GLU A 78 12.74 6.43 8.21
CA GLU A 78 14.12 6.81 8.51
C GLU A 78 14.90 5.53 8.79
N GLU A 79 16.10 5.41 8.22
CA GLU A 79 17.04 4.41 8.71
C GLU A 79 17.13 4.62 10.22
N VAL A 80 16.83 3.58 11.00
CA VAL A 80 17.21 3.54 12.41
C VAL A 80 18.73 3.38 12.43
N GLY A 81 19.46 4.37 11.90
CA GLY A 81 20.85 4.57 12.22
C GLY A 81 20.88 4.79 13.71
N GLU A 82 21.52 3.85 14.42
CA GLU A 82 21.65 3.77 15.87
C GLU A 82 21.52 5.14 16.53
N SER A 83 20.29 5.51 16.87
CA SER A 83 20.05 6.79 17.50
C SER A 83 20.69 6.66 18.88
N GLN A 84 21.81 7.35 19.09
CA GLN A 84 22.47 7.47 20.39
C GLN A 84 21.44 7.84 21.48
N PHE A 85 20.39 8.57 21.08
CA PHE A 85 19.22 8.91 21.88
C PHE A 85 18.40 7.73 22.43
N LEU A 86 18.26 6.63 21.68
CA LEU A 86 17.61 5.41 22.18
C LEU A 86 18.55 4.63 23.10
N GLY A 87 19.85 4.56 22.76
CA GLY A 87 20.87 3.93 23.58
C GLY A 87 21.03 4.57 24.96
N ASP A 88 21.05 5.90 25.01
CA ASP A 88 21.19 6.66 26.26
C ASP A 88 19.93 6.57 27.13
N ARG A 89 18.73 6.55 26.51
CA ARG A 89 17.48 6.39 27.25
C ARG A 89 17.34 4.97 27.82
N PHE A 90 17.79 3.95 27.09
CA PHE A 90 17.79 2.57 27.57
C PHE A 90 18.81 2.35 28.70
N ARG A 91 20.02 2.92 28.58
CA ARG A 91 21.02 2.92 29.67
C ARG A 91 20.53 3.66 30.91
N SER A 92 19.91 4.83 30.73
CA SER A 92 19.34 5.59 31.85
C SER A 92 18.21 4.84 32.56
N TYR A 93 17.44 4.02 31.85
CA TYR A 93 16.38 3.21 32.44
C TYR A 93 16.94 2.02 33.22
N MET A 94 17.94 1.33 32.67
CA MET A 94 18.59 0.18 33.33
C MET A 94 19.39 0.56 34.57
N ASN A 95 19.96 1.78 34.63
CA ASN A 95 20.66 2.28 35.83
C ASN A 95 19.70 2.76 36.94
N ARG A 96 18.38 2.71 36.71
CA ARG A 96 17.35 3.13 37.67
C ARG A 96 16.62 1.95 38.32
N ILE A 97 16.98 0.73 37.94
CA ILE A 97 16.53 -0.56 38.51
C ILE A 97 17.68 -1.10 39.35
#